data_AF-A0A5D2I7Q3-F1
#
_entry.id   AF-A0A5D2I7Q3-F1
#
_cell.length_a   1.000
_cell.length_b   1.000
_cell.length_c   1.000
_cell.angle_alpha   90.00
_cell.angle_beta   90.00
_cell.angle_gamma   90.00
#
_symmetry.space_group_name_H-M   'P 1'
#
loop_
_entity.id
_entity.type
_entity.pdbx_description
1 polymer ?
#
loop_
_entity_poly.entity_id
_entity_poly.type
_entity_poly.pdbx_seq_one_letter_code
_entity_poly.pdbx_strand_id
1 'polypeptide(L)'
;MPFWELALGLEEAKARFESAGVKLIAIGVGTPNKARLLAERLPFPMDCLYADPNREAYDILGLYYGFGRTFFNPASTKVFSRFESLQEAVKNYTIEATLDETSSVLQQGGMFVFKGKQLLYAHKDEGTGDHAPLDQVFDICCKVPA
;
A
#
# COMPACT_ATOMS: atom_id res chain seq x y z
N MET A 1 -10.90 2.03 -1.39
CA MET A 1 -10.67 0.60 -1.66
C MET A 1 -9.81 0.04 -0.51
N PRO A 2 -10.15 -1.08 0.15
CA PRO A 2 -9.26 -1.74 1.11
C PRO A 2 -8.03 -2.33 0.40
N PHE A 3 -6.90 -2.47 1.10
CA PHE A 3 -5.63 -3.00 0.56
C PHE A 3 -5.79 -4.30 -0.25
N TRP A 4 -6.66 -5.22 0.17
CA TRP A 4 -6.91 -6.47 -0.54
C TRP A 4 -7.52 -6.27 -1.95
N GLU A 5 -8.42 -5.31 -2.11
CA GLU A 5 -8.99 -4.97 -3.43
C GLU A 5 -7.94 -4.31 -4.34
N LEU A 6 -7.01 -3.52 -3.77
CA LEU A 6 -5.90 -2.94 -4.54
C LEU A 6 -4.94 -4.03 -5.02
N ALA A 7 -4.61 -4.98 -4.15
CA ALA A 7 -3.74 -6.10 -4.51
C ALA A 7 -4.32 -6.95 -5.65
N LEU A 8 -5.63 -7.21 -5.63
CA LEU A 8 -6.33 -7.90 -6.72
C LEU A 8 -6.29 -7.09 -8.01
N GLY A 9 -6.65 -5.80 -7.97
CA GLY A 9 -6.60 -4.95 -9.16
C GLY A 9 -5.19 -4.82 -9.75
N LEU A 10 -4.15 -4.87 -8.91
CA LEU A 10 -2.76 -4.86 -9.34
C LEU A 10 -2.30 -6.19 -9.95
N GLU A 11 -2.82 -7.31 -9.47
CA GLU A 11 -2.57 -8.61 -10.09
C GLU A 11 -3.19 -8.69 -11.49
N GLU A 12 -4.45 -8.29 -11.64
CA GLU A 12 -5.12 -8.20 -12.95
C GLU A 12 -4.39 -7.23 -13.90
N ALA A 13 -3.90 -6.11 -13.36
CA ALA A 13 -3.15 -5.09 -14.10
C ALA A 13 -1.73 -5.52 -14.51
N LYS A 14 -1.16 -6.54 -13.87
CA LYS A 14 0.26 -6.93 -14.06
C LYS A 14 0.58 -7.19 -15.52
N ALA A 15 -0.26 -7.95 -16.23
CA ALA A 15 -0.04 -8.27 -17.64
C ALA A 15 0.01 -7.02 -18.54
N ARG A 16 -0.73 -5.96 -18.18
CA ARG A 16 -0.73 -4.68 -18.91
C ARG A 16 0.53 -3.87 -18.64
N PHE A 17 1.06 -3.91 -17.42
CA PHE A 17 2.37 -3.31 -17.14
C PHE A 17 3.48 -4.04 -17.90
N GLU A 18 3.49 -5.37 -17.87
CA GLU A 18 4.51 -6.18 -18.53
C GLU A 18 4.50 -6.04 -20.05
N SER A 19 3.34 -5.99 -20.68
CA SER A 19 3.23 -5.78 -22.13
C SER A 19 3.75 -4.41 -22.59
N ALA A 20 3.75 -3.42 -21.69
CA ALA A 20 4.34 -2.11 -21.91
C ALA A 20 5.83 -2.02 -21.50
N GLY A 21 6.45 -3.12 -21.05
CA GLY A 21 7.82 -3.12 -20.55
C GLY A 21 7.98 -2.43 -19.18
N VAL A 22 6.89 -2.29 -18.42
CA VAL A 22 6.87 -1.68 -17.08
C VAL A 22 6.89 -2.79 -16.02
N LYS A 23 7.79 -2.66 -15.04
CA LYS A 23 7.86 -3.57 -13.90
C LYS A 23 6.95 -3.09 -12.77
N LEU A 24 6.04 -3.94 -12.30
CA LEU A 24 5.26 -3.72 -11.09
C LEU A 24 6.05 -4.17 -9.85
N ILE A 25 6.12 -3.31 -8.83
CA ILE A 25 6.74 -3.59 -7.53
C ILE A 25 5.79 -3.09 -6.43
N ALA A 26 5.47 -3.95 -5.47
CA ALA A 26 4.75 -3.63 -4.25
C ALA A 26 5.71 -3.73 -3.06
N ILE A 27 5.71 -2.71 -2.19
CA ILE A 27 6.56 -2.66 -0.99
C ILE A 27 5.65 -2.57 0.23
N GLY A 28 5.66 -3.58 1.09
CA GLY A 28 4.89 -3.60 2.33
C GLY A 28 5.78 -3.33 3.55
N VAL A 29 5.32 -2.50 4.48
CA VAL A 29 5.96 -2.39 5.80
C VAL A 29 5.81 -3.71 6.55
N GLY A 30 6.92 -4.23 7.06
CA GLY A 30 6.94 -5.44 7.87
C GLY A 30 8.05 -6.40 7.47
N THR A 31 8.12 -7.54 8.17
CA THR A 31 9.19 -8.52 7.95
C THR A 31 8.94 -9.36 6.68
N PRO A 32 10.00 -9.92 6.07
CA PRO A 32 9.85 -10.83 4.92
C PRO A 32 8.90 -12.00 5.20
N ASN A 33 8.85 -12.50 6.44
CA ASN A 33 7.93 -13.57 6.83
C ASN A 33 6.46 -13.12 6.77
N LYS A 34 6.15 -11.90 7.24
CA LYS A 34 4.79 -11.32 7.14
C LYS A 34 4.40 -11.09 5.67
N ALA A 35 5.33 -10.60 4.85
CA ALA A 35 5.10 -10.44 3.40
C ALA A 35 4.83 -11.78 2.70
N ARG A 36 5.58 -12.84 3.04
CA ARG A 36 5.35 -14.19 2.50
C ARG A 36 3.96 -14.71 2.88
N LEU A 37 3.57 -14.61 4.15
CA LEU A 37 2.24 -15.01 4.60
C LEU A 37 1.11 -14.24 3.88
N LEU A 38 1.35 -12.97 3.54
CA LEU A 38 0.41 -12.14 2.82
C LEU A 38 0.22 -12.63 1.37
N ALA A 39 1.30 -12.97 0.69
CA ALA A 39 1.26 -13.51 -0.67
C ALA A 39 0.81 -14.98 -0.75
N GLU A 40 0.88 -15.74 0.34
CA GLU A 40 0.23 -17.06 0.41
C GLU A 40 -1.30 -16.93 0.52
N ARG A 41 -1.78 -15.82 1.11
CA ARG A 41 -3.20 -15.57 1.37
C ARG A 41 -3.89 -14.75 0.30
N LEU A 42 -3.14 -13.91 -0.40
CA LEU A 42 -3.60 -13.21 -1.60
C LEU A 42 -3.05 -13.88 -2.84
N PRO A 43 -3.78 -13.84 -3.96
CA PRO A 43 -3.21 -14.12 -5.26
C PRO A 43 -2.34 -12.94 -5.73
N PHE A 44 -1.38 -12.46 -4.92
CA PHE A 44 -0.45 -11.42 -5.35
C PHE A 44 0.91 -12.03 -5.73
N PRO A 45 1.47 -11.70 -6.90
CA PRO A 45 2.70 -12.29 -7.39
C PRO A 45 3.89 -12.00 -6.46
N MET A 46 4.51 -13.07 -5.94
CA MET A 46 5.62 -12.99 -4.98
C MET A 46 6.86 -12.28 -5.52
N ASP A 47 7.11 -12.36 -6.82
CA ASP A 47 8.20 -11.69 -7.52
C ASP A 47 8.03 -10.17 -7.62
N CYS A 48 6.81 -9.68 -7.38
CA CYS A 48 6.50 -8.26 -7.28
C CYS A 48 6.54 -7.73 -5.84
N LEU A 49 6.60 -8.59 -4.81
CA LEU A 49 6.42 -8.18 -3.41
C LEU A 49 7.75 -8.07 -2.64
N TYR A 50 7.99 -6.91 -2.07
CA TYR A 50 9.15 -6.61 -1.22
C TYR A 50 8.70 -6.22 0.18
N ALA A 51 9.50 -6.61 1.16
CA ALA A 51 9.31 -6.26 2.57
C ALA A 51 10.24 -5.10 2.94
N ASP A 52 9.72 -4.11 3.65
CA ASP A 52 10.46 -2.98 4.19
C ASP A 52 10.30 -2.95 5.72
N PRO A 53 11.13 -3.70 6.47
CA PRO A 53 10.97 -3.84 7.92
C PRO A 53 11.19 -2.53 8.67
N ASN A 54 12.05 -1.66 8.14
CA ASN A 54 12.45 -0.39 8.77
C ASN A 54 11.68 0.81 8.22
N ARG A 55 10.78 0.60 7.25
CA ARG A 55 10.06 1.65 6.52
C ARG A 55 10.96 2.64 5.77
N GLU A 56 12.18 2.25 5.43
CA GLU A 56 13.15 3.15 4.79
C GLU A 56 12.64 3.65 3.43
N ALA A 57 11.95 2.79 2.66
CA ALA A 57 11.37 3.20 1.39
C ALA A 57 10.24 4.21 1.60
N TYR A 58 9.40 3.99 2.60
CA TYR A 58 8.29 4.88 2.94
C TYR A 58 8.79 6.25 3.38
N ASP A 59 9.82 6.29 4.23
CA ASP A 59 10.43 7.52 4.71
C ASP A 59 11.12 8.29 3.58
N ILE A 60 11.88 7.61 2.70
CA ILE A 60 12.55 8.24 1.54
C ILE A 60 11.54 8.79 0.53
N LEU A 61 10.45 8.07 0.27
CA LEU A 61 9.37 8.51 -0.61
C LEU A 61 8.49 9.58 0.05
N GLY A 62 8.69 9.83 1.35
CA GLY A 62 7.95 10.79 2.15
C GLY A 62 6.47 10.45 2.25
N LEU A 63 6.14 9.16 2.38
CA LEU A 63 4.78 8.68 2.63
C LEU A 63 4.31 9.10 4.02
N TYR A 64 3.02 9.38 4.15
CA TYR A 64 2.49 9.96 5.38
C TYR A 64 2.48 8.97 6.53
N TYR A 65 2.93 9.43 7.69
CA TYR A 65 2.95 8.69 8.94
C TYR A 65 2.48 9.58 10.09
N GLY A 66 1.53 9.10 10.90
CA GLY A 66 1.22 9.68 12.21
C GLY A 66 -0.24 10.07 12.48
N PHE A 67 -0.57 10.17 13.77
CA PHE A 67 -1.92 10.39 14.31
C PHE A 67 -2.59 11.70 13.82
N GLY A 68 -1.85 12.80 13.71
CA GLY A 68 -2.43 14.14 13.49
C GLY A 68 -3.07 14.37 12.11
N ARG A 69 -2.75 13.58 11.09
CA ARG A 69 -3.42 13.64 9.77
C ARG A 69 -4.41 12.50 9.57
N THR A 70 -4.06 11.31 10.05
CA THR A 70 -4.92 10.12 9.96
C THR A 70 -6.20 10.25 10.80
N PHE A 71 -6.26 11.11 11.82
CA PHE A 71 -7.49 11.31 12.61
C PHE A 71 -8.19 12.66 12.38
N PHE A 72 -7.61 13.59 11.59
CA PHE A 72 -8.22 14.92 11.34
C PHE A 72 -8.55 15.18 9.86
N ASN A 73 -8.29 14.22 8.95
CA ASN A 73 -8.71 14.32 7.55
C ASN A 73 -10.16 13.80 7.39
N PRO A 74 -11.10 14.52 6.74
CA PRO A 74 -12.43 13.97 6.45
C PRO A 74 -12.40 12.64 5.68
N ALA A 75 -11.34 12.36 4.89
CA ALA A 75 -11.12 11.07 4.22
C ALA A 75 -10.84 9.90 5.19
N SER A 76 -10.54 10.18 6.46
CA SER A 76 -10.12 9.19 7.46
C SER A 76 -11.20 8.75 8.44
N THR A 77 -12.46 9.16 8.23
CA THR A 77 -13.63 8.62 8.96
C THR A 77 -13.72 7.09 8.93
N LYS A 78 -13.22 6.45 7.87
CA LYS A 78 -13.08 4.98 7.76
C LYS A 78 -12.00 4.38 8.67
N VAL A 79 -11.04 5.17 9.14
CA VAL A 79 -9.96 4.72 10.04
C VAL A 79 -10.46 4.66 11.47
N PHE A 80 -11.27 5.63 11.91
CA PHE A 80 -11.90 5.60 13.24
C PHE A 80 -12.76 4.35 13.44
N SER A 81 -13.61 4.01 12.46
CA SER A 81 -14.43 2.79 12.56
C SER A 81 -13.57 1.52 12.56
N ARG A 82 -12.46 1.50 11.81
CA ARG A 82 -11.48 0.40 11.85
C ARG A 82 -10.80 0.30 13.21
N PHE A 83 -10.40 1.42 13.79
CA PHE A 83 -9.73 1.47 15.09
C PHE A 83 -10.67 1.05 16.23
N GLU A 84 -11.93 1.47 16.20
CA GLU A 84 -12.96 0.99 17.13
C GLU A 84 -13.21 -0.49 16.96
N SER A 85 -13.34 -0.98 15.72
CA SER A 85 -13.53 -2.42 15.45
C SER A 85 -12.31 -3.26 15.87
N LEU A 86 -11.10 -2.72 15.71
CA LEU A 86 -9.86 -3.35 16.18
C LEU A 86 -9.79 -3.31 17.71
N GLN A 87 -10.13 -2.19 18.35
CA GLN A 87 -10.21 -2.12 19.82
C GLN A 87 -11.25 -3.10 20.39
N GLU A 88 -12.42 -3.23 19.76
CA GLU A 88 -13.43 -4.20 20.17
C GLU A 88 -12.98 -5.63 19.90
N ALA A 89 -12.32 -5.91 18.78
CA ALA A 89 -11.76 -7.22 18.48
C ALA A 89 -10.65 -7.62 19.47
N VAL A 90 -9.78 -6.67 19.87
CA VAL A 90 -8.69 -6.88 20.84
C VAL A 90 -9.21 -6.99 22.27
N LYS A 91 -10.37 -6.40 22.60
CA LYS A 91 -11.05 -6.66 23.88
C LYS A 91 -11.56 -8.10 24.00
N ASN A 92 -11.91 -8.73 22.87
CA ASN A 92 -12.48 -10.08 22.82
C ASN A 92 -11.43 -11.17 22.53
N TYR A 93 -10.28 -10.81 21.95
CA TYR A 93 -9.18 -11.73 21.70
C TYR A 93 -7.97 -11.33 22.55
N THR A 94 -7.52 -12.22 23.41
CA THR A 94 -6.24 -12.19 24.13
C THR A 94 -5.07 -12.36 23.15
N ILE A 95 -4.99 -11.51 22.14
CA ILE A 95 -3.83 -11.36 21.28
C ILE A 95 -3.25 -10.03 21.69
N GLU A 96 -2.12 -10.09 22.39
CA GLU A 96 -1.28 -8.93 22.66
C GLU A 96 -1.05 -8.19 21.33
N ALA A 97 -1.84 -7.14 21.09
CA ALA A 97 -1.61 -6.20 20.02
C ALA A 97 -0.30 -5.48 20.36
N THR A 98 0.81 -6.10 19.96
CA THR A 98 2.14 -5.49 20.05
C THR A 98 2.08 -4.11 19.39
N LEU A 99 2.80 -3.14 19.95
CA LEU A 99 2.89 -1.75 19.44
C LEU A 99 3.10 -1.67 17.91
N ASP A 100 3.72 -2.71 17.32
CA ASP A 100 3.91 -2.95 15.89
C ASP A 100 2.61 -2.87 15.06
N GLU A 101 1.47 -3.31 15.60
CA GLU A 101 0.18 -3.26 14.89
C GLU A 101 -0.41 -1.85 14.86
N THR A 102 -0.23 -1.06 15.92
CA THR A 102 -0.74 0.33 15.97
C THR A 102 -0.01 1.26 15.01
N SER A 103 1.30 1.07 14.80
CA SER A 103 2.07 1.82 13.80
C SER A 103 1.65 1.52 12.36
N SER A 104 1.19 0.30 12.09
CA SER A 104 0.71 -0.12 10.76
C SER A 104 -0.55 0.64 10.34
N VAL A 105 -1.47 0.90 11.29
CA VAL A 105 -2.72 1.64 11.01
C VAL A 105 -2.46 3.12 10.69
N LEU A 106 -1.34 3.67 11.16
CA LEU A 106 -0.97 5.06 10.95
C LEU A 106 -0.24 5.30 9.63
N GLN A 107 0.33 4.25 9.05
CA GLN A 107 1.11 4.34 7.83
C GLN A 107 0.18 4.44 6.61
N GLN A 108 0.33 5.50 5.83
CA GLN A 108 -0.33 5.62 4.53
C GLN A 108 0.58 5.08 3.42
N GLY A 109 -0.06 4.56 2.36
CA GLY A 109 0.57 4.05 1.16
C GLY A 109 0.76 5.13 0.09
N GLY A 110 1.07 4.69 -1.12
CA GLY A 110 1.18 5.56 -2.29
C GLY A 110 1.54 4.78 -3.55
N MET A 111 1.48 5.46 -4.69
CA MET A 111 1.83 4.93 -6.00
C MET A 111 2.87 5.83 -6.66
N PHE A 112 3.92 5.23 -7.20
CA PHE A 112 5.01 5.96 -7.84
C PHE A 112 5.36 5.33 -9.17
N VAL A 113 5.63 6.17 -10.18
CA VAL A 113 6.13 5.72 -11.49
C VAL A 113 7.51 6.29 -11.72
N PHE A 114 8.48 5.41 -11.97
CA PHE A 114 9.85 5.78 -12.28
C PHE A 114 10.22 5.36 -13.70
N LYS A 115 10.98 6.21 -14.41
CA LYS A 115 11.71 5.86 -15.62
C LYS A 115 13.21 5.95 -15.32
N GLY A 116 13.82 4.79 -15.05
CA GLY A 116 15.17 4.76 -14.49
C GLY A 116 15.20 5.46 -13.12
N LYS A 117 15.99 6.53 -12.98
CA LYS A 117 16.07 7.34 -11.75
C LYS A 117 15.10 8.53 -11.74
N GLN A 118 14.39 8.78 -12.84
CA GLN A 118 13.47 9.90 -12.94
C GLN A 118 12.10 9.52 -12.38
N LEU A 119 11.59 10.29 -11.43
CA LEU A 119 10.21 10.21 -10.96
C LEU A 119 9.27 10.89 -11.99
N LEU A 120 8.34 10.13 -12.55
CA LEU A 120 7.34 10.63 -13.51
C LEU A 120 6.00 10.94 -12.87
N TYR A 121 5.65 10.20 -11.80
CA TYR A 121 4.39 10.34 -11.08
C TYR A 121 4.56 9.92 -9.64
N ALA A 122 3.89 10.65 -8.74
CA ALA A 122 3.77 10.30 -7.33
C ALA A 122 2.36 10.63 -6.86
N HIS A 123 1.71 9.65 -6.26
CA HIS A 123 0.49 9.80 -5.48
C HIS A 123 0.78 9.28 -4.08
N LYS A 124 0.49 10.10 -3.07
CA LYS A 124 0.63 9.72 -1.67
C LYS A 124 -0.77 9.65 -1.09
N ASP A 125 -1.15 8.48 -0.61
CA ASP A 125 -2.52 8.25 -0.13
C ASP A 125 -2.78 9.19 1.06
N GLU A 126 -3.77 10.07 0.98
CA GLU A 126 -4.10 11.01 2.07
C GLU A 126 -4.86 10.32 3.22
N GLY A 127 -5.33 9.10 2.98
CA GLY A 127 -6.06 8.28 3.93
C GLY A 127 -6.26 6.86 3.41
N THR A 128 -6.80 5.99 4.26
CA THR A 128 -7.04 4.60 3.89
C THR A 128 -8.01 4.49 2.71
N GLY A 129 -7.49 3.97 1.60
CA GLY A 129 -8.25 3.71 0.38
C GLY A 129 -8.33 4.87 -0.60
N ASP A 130 -7.57 5.95 -0.36
CA ASP A 130 -7.26 7.02 -1.32
C ASP A 130 -6.09 6.58 -2.21
N HIS A 131 -6.32 5.56 -3.04
CA HIS A 131 -5.30 5.03 -3.93
C HIS A 131 -5.33 5.75 -5.29
N ALA A 132 -4.16 5.84 -5.92
CA ALA A 132 -4.05 6.35 -7.28
C ALA A 132 -4.96 5.57 -8.25
N PRO A 133 -5.70 6.27 -9.13
CA PRO A 133 -6.51 5.61 -10.15
C PRO A 133 -5.61 4.92 -11.17
N LEU A 134 -5.77 3.60 -11.35
CA LEU A 134 -4.91 2.79 -12.23
C LEU A 134 -4.93 3.28 -13.69
N ASP A 135 -6.06 3.80 -14.18
CA ASP A 135 -6.16 4.36 -15.53
C ASP A 135 -5.17 5.53 -15.75
N GLN A 136 -5.05 6.41 -14.75
CA GLN A 136 -4.07 7.50 -14.81
C GLN A 136 -2.63 6.96 -14.81
N VAL A 137 -2.36 5.92 -14.01
CA VAL A 137 -1.04 5.27 -13.97
C VAL A 137 -0.71 4.66 -15.34
N PHE A 138 -1.66 3.95 -15.94
CA PHE A 138 -1.49 3.37 -17.27
C PHE A 138 -1.25 4.43 -18.35
N ASP A 139 -1.94 5.57 -18.30
CA ASP A 139 -1.71 6.67 -19.23
C ASP A 139 -0.32 7.29 -19.12
N ILE A 140 0.36 7.12 -17.99
CA ILE A 140 1.70 7.64 -17.75
C ILE A 140 2.76 6.64 -18.20
N CYS A 141 2.61 5.35 -17.84
CA CYS A 141 3.66 4.35 -18.04
C CYS A 141 3.39 3.31 -19.14
N CYS A 142 2.14 3.07 -19.51
CA CYS A 142 1.74 2.02 -20.46
C CYS A 142 1.38 2.54 -21.85
N LYS A 143 1.81 3.77 -22.20
CA LYS A 143 1.70 4.24 -23.59
C LYS A 143 2.64 3.41 -24.45
N VAL A 144 2.10 2.78 -25.48
CA VAL A 144 2.88 2.06 -26.50
C VAL A 144 3.89 3.06 -27.09
N PRO A 145 5.19 2.73 -27.14
CA PRO A 145 6.15 3.57 -27.86
C PRO A 145 5.67 3.74 -29.31
N ALA A 146 5.64 4.98 -29.79
CA ALA A 146 5.45 5.27 -31.20
C ALA A 146 6.61 4.72 -32.04
#